data_AF-A0A9P6GHH4-F1
#
_entry.id   AF-A0A9P6GHH4-F1
#
_cell.length_a   1.000
_cell.length_b   1.000
_cell.length_c   1.000
_cell.angle_alpha   90.00
_cell.angle_beta   90.00
_cell.angle_gamma   90.00
#
_symmetry.space_group_name_H-M   'P 1'
#
loop_
_entity.id
_entity.type
_entity.pdbx_description
1 polymer ?
#
loop_
_entity_poly.entity_id
_entity_poly.type
_entity_poly.pdbx_seq_one_letter_code
_entity_poly.pdbx_strand_id
1 'polypeptide(L)'
;MEFVRIKAHIIPAAGQLPNFKRDALEARNVLRSDGVIIDPTDVDHGTYLQHNQLHILSDDPEEHQRRLDLTHALTKDMGATLGIMGKLRADHPRLQQLSTATLARLSDEGGLLMVGSSANLTGQGQKYRVEDIEPEVLEAVDLVVDYGLQKWQLYRKPGSSFDFYNMKLLRVGANYEVFRERMQKWAGMVLPEDPEHKTNGVKPVGISINA
;
A
#
# COMPACT_ATOMS: atom_id res chain seq x y z
N MET A 1 -32.99 -5.88 17.59
CA MET A 1 -32.98 -5.91 16.12
C MET A 1 -31.79 -6.78 15.72
N GLU A 2 -32.04 -7.98 15.24
CA GLU A 2 -30.97 -8.92 14.87
C GLU A 2 -30.43 -8.47 13.51
N PHE A 3 -29.20 -7.96 13.48
CA PHE A 3 -28.52 -7.69 12.22
C PHE A 3 -28.19 -9.04 11.59
N VAL A 4 -28.90 -9.41 10.52
CA VAL A 4 -28.54 -10.56 9.69
C VAL A 4 -27.18 -10.26 9.08
N ARG A 5 -26.11 -10.82 9.66
CA ARG A 5 -24.74 -10.67 9.13
C ARG A 5 -24.60 -11.56 7.90
N ILE A 6 -24.38 -10.94 6.75
CA ILE A 6 -24.02 -11.65 5.52
C ILE A 6 -22.52 -11.95 5.59
N LYS A 7 -22.13 -13.20 5.32
CA LYS A 7 -20.72 -13.59 5.24
C LYS A 7 -20.02 -12.75 4.17
N ALA A 8 -18.84 -12.21 4.46
CA ALA A 8 -18.05 -11.42 3.53
C ALA A 8 -18.00 -12.07 2.15
N HIS A 9 -18.30 -11.30 1.10
CA HIS A 9 -18.12 -11.76 -0.26
C HIS A 9 -16.62 -11.79 -0.60
N ILE A 10 -16.13 -12.86 -1.24
CA ILE A 10 -14.71 -12.97 -1.63
C ILE A 10 -14.59 -12.83 -3.14
N ILE A 11 -13.71 -11.93 -3.59
CA ILE A 11 -13.40 -11.73 -5.01
C ILE A 11 -11.91 -11.89 -5.32
N PRO A 12 -11.53 -12.50 -6.45
CA PRO A 12 -12.41 -13.17 -7.40
C PRO A 12 -12.99 -14.46 -6.81
N ALA A 13 -14.11 -14.93 -7.35
CA ALA A 13 -14.66 -16.22 -6.92
C ALA A 13 -13.66 -17.36 -7.21
N ALA A 14 -13.68 -18.42 -6.40
CA ALA A 14 -12.79 -19.56 -6.56
C ALA A 14 -12.80 -20.10 -8.00
N GLY A 15 -11.62 -20.24 -8.60
CA GLY A 15 -11.44 -20.69 -9.98
C GLY A 15 -11.59 -19.59 -11.05
N GLN A 16 -11.89 -18.34 -10.67
CA GLN A 16 -11.88 -17.21 -11.59
C GLN A 16 -10.55 -16.46 -11.56
N LEU A 17 -10.17 -15.90 -12.71
CA LEU A 17 -9.02 -15.00 -12.79
C LEU A 17 -9.33 -13.65 -12.13
N PRO A 18 -8.34 -13.00 -11.49
CA PRO A 18 -8.44 -11.63 -11.04
C PRO A 18 -8.80 -10.67 -12.18
N ASN A 19 -9.60 -9.65 -11.88
CA ASN A 19 -9.89 -8.56 -12.81
C ASN A 19 -9.85 -7.24 -12.04
N PHE A 20 -8.66 -6.64 -12.00
CA PHE A 20 -8.39 -5.41 -11.24
C PHE A 20 -9.41 -4.28 -11.47
N LYS A 21 -9.94 -4.12 -12.69
CA LYS A 21 -10.94 -3.07 -12.96
C LYS A 21 -12.30 -3.40 -12.35
N ARG A 22 -12.78 -4.63 -12.51
CA ARG A 22 -14.04 -5.11 -11.93
C ARG A 22 -13.94 -5.11 -10.41
N ASP A 23 -12.87 -5.69 -9.87
CA ASP A 23 -12.71 -5.91 -8.44
C ASP A 23 -12.55 -4.57 -7.70
N ALA A 24 -11.81 -3.61 -8.27
CA ALA A 24 -11.73 -2.25 -7.73
C ALA A 24 -13.07 -1.49 -7.80
N LEU A 25 -13.87 -1.72 -8.85
CA LEU A 25 -15.20 -1.13 -8.97
C LEU A 25 -16.13 -1.66 -7.87
N GLU A 26 -16.06 -2.95 -7.58
CA GLU A 26 -16.83 -3.61 -6.54
C GLU A 26 -16.42 -3.15 -5.14
N ALA A 27 -15.12 -3.15 -4.84
CA ALA A 27 -14.58 -2.59 -3.60
C ALA A 27 -15.03 -1.14 -3.38
N ARG A 28 -15.00 -0.32 -4.45
CA ARG A 28 -15.50 1.06 -4.40
C ARG A 28 -16.99 1.13 -4.10
N ASN A 29 -17.80 0.23 -4.64
CA ASN A 29 -19.24 0.22 -4.40
C ASN A 29 -19.56 -0.16 -2.95
N VAL A 30 -18.85 -1.14 -2.39
CA VAL A 30 -18.99 -1.53 -0.97
C VAL A 30 -18.58 -0.39 -0.04
N LEU A 31 -17.44 0.26 -0.30
CA LEU A 31 -17.01 1.44 0.47
C LEU A 31 -18.02 2.61 0.39
N ARG A 32 -18.68 2.80 -0.76
CA ARG A 32 -19.71 3.85 -0.93
C ARG A 32 -21.01 3.58 -0.21
N SER A 33 -21.27 2.34 0.17
CA SER A 33 -22.42 1.94 0.98
C SER A 33 -22.05 1.80 2.47
N ASP A 34 -20.99 2.48 2.92
CA ASP A 34 -20.43 2.40 4.27
C ASP A 34 -19.99 0.98 4.70
N GLY A 35 -19.75 0.10 3.72
CA GLY A 35 -19.24 -1.25 3.96
C GLY A 35 -17.74 -1.27 4.22
N VAL A 36 -17.29 -2.31 4.91
CA VAL A 36 -15.89 -2.55 5.25
C VAL A 36 -15.30 -3.58 4.29
N ILE A 37 -14.08 -3.32 3.81
CA ILE A 37 -13.37 -4.24 2.92
C ILE A 37 -12.03 -4.66 3.52
N ILE A 38 -11.59 -5.86 3.17
CA ILE A 38 -10.19 -6.30 3.30
C ILE A 38 -9.60 -6.39 1.90
N ASP A 39 -8.50 -5.69 1.69
CA ASP A 39 -7.75 -5.70 0.43
C ASP A 39 -6.25 -5.93 0.73
N PRO A 40 -5.80 -7.20 0.80
CA PRO A 40 -4.42 -7.58 1.05
C PRO A 40 -3.61 -7.50 -0.25
N THR A 41 -3.52 -6.32 -0.87
CA THR A 41 -2.72 -6.12 -2.09
C THR A 41 -1.25 -5.84 -1.79
N ASP A 42 -0.37 -6.34 -2.67
CA ASP A 42 1.09 -6.10 -2.66
C ASP A 42 1.50 -4.65 -2.89
N VAL A 43 0.60 -3.94 -3.56
CA VAL A 43 0.78 -2.58 -4.02
C VAL A 43 -0.59 -1.97 -3.86
N ASP A 44 -0.76 -1.11 -2.85
CA ASP A 44 -1.99 -0.35 -2.66
C ASP A 44 -2.42 0.21 -4.02
N HIS A 45 -3.46 -0.39 -4.62
CA HIS A 45 -3.93 0.06 -5.93
C HIS A 45 -4.45 1.51 -5.85
N GLY A 46 -4.78 1.97 -4.63
CA GLY A 46 -5.14 3.33 -4.28
C GLY A 46 -4.02 4.36 -4.30
N THR A 47 -2.74 3.98 -4.12
CA THR A 47 -1.64 4.94 -3.86
C THR A 47 -1.56 6.07 -4.90
N TYR A 48 -1.29 5.81 -6.18
CA TYR A 48 -1.09 6.93 -7.12
C TYR A 48 -2.29 7.88 -7.23
N LEU A 49 -3.50 7.35 -7.43
CA LEU A 49 -4.69 8.19 -7.65
C LEU A 49 -5.15 8.90 -6.36
N GLN A 50 -4.99 8.26 -5.19
CA GLN A 50 -5.31 8.89 -3.92
C GLN A 50 -4.23 9.89 -3.50
N HIS A 51 -2.94 9.60 -3.72
CA HIS A 51 -1.86 10.56 -3.44
C HIS A 51 -1.92 11.77 -4.36
N ASN A 52 -2.19 11.60 -5.66
CA ASN A 52 -2.40 12.74 -6.56
C ASN A 52 -3.56 13.64 -6.12
N GLN A 53 -4.62 13.05 -5.57
CA GLN A 53 -5.81 13.79 -5.14
C GLN A 53 -5.67 14.39 -3.74
N LEU A 54 -4.90 13.78 -2.84
CA LEU A 54 -4.89 14.12 -1.41
C LEU A 54 -3.58 14.75 -0.94
N HIS A 55 -2.46 14.51 -1.62
CA HIS A 55 -1.13 14.94 -1.15
C HIS A 55 -0.58 16.09 -1.99
N ILE A 56 0.08 17.01 -1.29
CA ILE A 56 1.04 17.97 -1.82
C ILE A 56 2.42 17.38 -1.53
N LEU A 57 3.18 17.06 -2.59
CA LEU A 57 4.52 16.48 -2.49
C LEU A 57 5.63 17.53 -2.59
N SER A 58 5.30 18.76 -2.96
CA SER A 58 6.18 19.93 -2.93
C SER A 58 5.30 21.17 -2.99
N ASP A 59 5.71 22.28 -2.39
CA ASP A 59 5.03 23.56 -2.60
C ASP A 59 5.36 24.15 -3.99
N ASP A 60 6.46 23.72 -4.62
CA ASP A 60 6.80 24.03 -6.02
C ASP A 60 6.00 23.13 -6.98
N PRO A 61 5.23 23.68 -7.95
CA PRO A 61 4.38 22.89 -8.84
C PRO A 61 5.11 21.92 -9.78
N GLU A 62 6.28 22.30 -10.30
CA GLU A 62 7.05 21.46 -11.23
C GLU A 62 7.65 20.28 -10.49
N GLU A 63 8.26 20.54 -9.33
CA GLU A 63 8.80 19.51 -8.45
C GLU A 63 7.68 18.63 -7.86
N HIS A 64 6.50 19.20 -7.58
CA HIS A 64 5.33 18.44 -7.15
C HIS A 64 4.93 17.42 -8.22
N GLN A 65 4.82 17.86 -9.49
CA GLN A 65 4.49 16.97 -10.60
C GLN A 65 5.58 15.90 -10.80
N ARG A 66 6.86 16.30 -10.76
CA ARG A 66 7.99 15.37 -10.86
C ARG A 66 7.95 14.29 -9.78
N ARG A 67 7.60 14.64 -8.55
CA ARG A 67 7.46 13.68 -7.44
C ARG A 67 6.26 12.76 -7.63
N LEU A 68 5.14 13.27 -8.16
CA LEU A 68 4.00 12.42 -8.54
C LEU A 68 4.41 11.39 -9.60
N ASP A 69 5.13 11.82 -10.64
CA ASP A 69 5.62 10.92 -11.70
C ASP A 69 6.59 9.86 -11.15
N LEU A 70 7.48 10.25 -10.23
CA LEU A 70 8.38 9.33 -9.54
C LEU A 70 7.59 8.30 -8.70
N THR A 71 6.58 8.74 -7.95
CA THR A 71 5.73 7.81 -7.18
C THR A 71 4.98 6.83 -8.08
N HIS A 72 4.50 7.29 -9.25
CA HIS A 72 3.87 6.43 -10.24
C HIS A 72 4.83 5.35 -10.73
N ALA A 73 6.01 5.75 -11.20
CA ALA A 73 7.00 4.84 -11.73
C ALA A 73 7.41 3.78 -10.69
N LEU A 74 7.67 4.19 -9.45
CA LEU A 74 8.07 3.28 -8.38
C LEU A 74 6.99 2.26 -8.02
N THR A 75 5.74 2.72 -7.90
CA THR A 75 4.62 1.88 -7.41
C THR A 75 3.92 1.11 -8.53
N LYS A 76 3.45 1.80 -9.58
CA LYS A 76 2.65 1.19 -10.66
C LYS A 76 3.51 0.44 -11.66
N ASP A 77 4.54 1.08 -12.17
CA ASP A 77 5.29 0.51 -13.30
C ASP A 77 6.26 -0.59 -12.82
N MET A 78 6.64 -0.55 -11.55
CA MET A 78 7.69 -1.41 -11.03
C MET A 78 7.37 -2.15 -9.73
N GLY A 79 6.16 -1.98 -9.19
CA GLY A 79 5.63 -2.82 -8.11
C GLY A 79 6.36 -2.70 -6.77
N ALA A 80 7.02 -1.58 -6.47
CA ALA A 80 7.60 -1.36 -5.15
C ALA A 80 6.48 -1.20 -4.11
N THR A 81 6.60 -1.90 -2.98
CA THR A 81 5.68 -1.71 -1.84
C THR A 81 6.15 -0.50 -1.04
N LEU A 82 5.51 0.64 -1.29
CA LEU A 82 5.92 1.94 -0.77
C LEU A 82 4.73 2.68 -0.18
N GLY A 83 4.80 2.95 1.13
CA GLY A 83 3.96 3.95 1.77
C GLY A 83 4.47 5.34 1.42
N ILE A 84 3.66 6.11 0.70
CA ILE A 84 3.96 7.48 0.31
C ILE A 84 3.32 8.41 1.33
N MET A 85 4.11 9.25 1.97
CA MET A 85 3.64 10.34 2.82
C MET A 85 3.83 11.68 2.13
N GLY A 86 2.88 12.58 2.33
CA GLY A 86 2.90 13.93 1.79
C GLY A 86 1.98 14.84 2.59
N LYS A 87 2.15 16.15 2.39
CA LYS A 87 1.34 17.17 3.07
C LYS A 87 -0.10 17.07 2.61
N LEU A 88 -1.05 17.14 3.53
CA LEU A 88 -2.46 17.04 3.21
C LEU A 88 -2.96 18.26 2.41
N ARG A 89 -3.76 18.02 1.37
CA ARG A 89 -4.54 19.08 0.71
C ARG A 89 -5.73 19.49 1.58
N ALA A 90 -5.55 20.49 2.42
CA ALA A 90 -6.54 20.92 3.42
C ALA A 90 -7.92 21.31 2.82
N ASP A 91 -7.96 21.68 1.54
CA ASP A 91 -9.17 22.10 0.81
C ASP A 91 -9.89 20.96 0.07
N HIS A 92 -9.39 19.72 0.13
CA HIS A 92 -9.91 18.64 -0.71
C HIS A 92 -11.32 18.17 -0.25
N PRO A 93 -12.35 18.19 -1.13
CA PRO A 93 -13.73 17.89 -0.75
C PRO A 93 -13.95 16.51 -0.10
N ARG A 94 -13.14 15.51 -0.45
CA ARG A 94 -13.24 14.17 0.18
C ARG A 94 -12.70 14.14 1.61
N LEU A 95 -11.76 15.01 1.97
CA LEU A 95 -11.21 15.05 3.34
C LEU A 95 -12.16 15.75 4.30
N GLN A 96 -12.93 16.72 3.81
CA GLN A 96 -14.00 17.38 4.57
C GLN A 96 -15.13 16.42 4.97
N GLN A 97 -15.23 15.27 4.30
CA GLN A 97 -16.21 14.22 4.59
C GLN A 97 -15.69 13.21 5.62
N LEU A 98 -14.40 13.21 5.95
CA LEU A 98 -13.81 12.31 6.94
C LEU A 98 -13.98 12.89 8.35
N SER A 99 -14.30 12.02 9.31
CA SER A 99 -14.34 12.43 10.72
C SER A 99 -12.95 12.85 11.21
N THR A 100 -12.89 13.76 12.19
CA THR A 100 -11.62 14.17 12.82
C THR A 100 -10.85 12.98 13.38
N ALA A 101 -11.54 11.97 13.91
CA ALA A 101 -10.92 10.74 14.41
C ALA A 101 -10.34 9.88 13.28
N THR A 102 -10.99 9.82 12.12
CA THR A 102 -10.49 9.14 10.93
C THR A 102 -9.25 9.84 10.38
N LEU A 103 -9.28 11.18 10.29
CA LEU A 103 -8.13 11.97 9.87
C LEU A 103 -6.96 11.79 10.83
N ALA A 104 -7.17 11.88 12.15
CA ALA A 104 -6.13 11.72 13.15
C ALA A 104 -5.49 10.31 13.17
N ARG A 105 -6.23 9.26 12.79
CA ARG A 105 -5.68 7.90 12.66
C ARG A 105 -4.84 7.71 11.40
N LEU A 106 -5.06 8.52 10.38
CA LEU A 106 -4.39 8.44 9.08
C LEU A 106 -3.27 9.48 8.95
N SER A 107 -3.29 10.56 9.74
CA SER A 107 -2.26 11.60 9.74
C SER A 107 -1.24 11.42 10.87
N ASP A 108 0.03 11.67 10.61
CA ASP A 108 1.06 11.78 11.65
C ASP A 108 0.99 13.13 12.38
N GLU A 109 1.80 13.28 13.43
CA GLU A 109 1.90 14.53 14.22
C GLU A 109 2.37 15.74 13.38
N GLY A 110 2.96 15.51 12.20
CA GLY A 110 3.40 16.53 11.25
C GLY A 110 2.36 16.93 10.21
N GLY A 111 1.15 16.35 10.24
CA GLY A 111 0.11 16.60 9.25
C GLY A 111 0.31 15.88 7.90
N LEU A 112 1.19 14.87 7.87
CA LEU A 112 1.38 13.99 6.72
C LEU A 112 0.36 12.84 6.79
N LEU A 113 -0.32 12.57 5.68
CA LEU A 113 -1.30 11.48 5.61
C LEU A 113 -0.64 10.19 5.09
N MET A 114 -0.92 9.07 5.75
CA MET A 114 -0.65 7.72 5.27
C MET A 114 -2.00 7.03 4.98
N VAL A 115 -2.19 6.59 3.74
CA VAL A 115 -3.35 5.81 3.32
C VAL A 115 -2.94 4.34 3.29
N GLY A 116 -3.69 3.48 3.97
CA GLY A 116 -3.41 2.04 4.08
C GLY A 116 -2.93 1.63 5.48
N SER A 117 -3.86 1.41 6.41
CA SER A 117 -3.55 0.73 7.68
C SER A 117 -3.69 -0.78 7.46
N SER A 118 -2.70 -1.56 7.89
CA SER A 118 -2.72 -3.03 7.80
C SER A 118 -4.03 -3.60 8.38
N ALA A 119 -4.68 -4.50 7.64
CA ALA A 119 -5.86 -5.21 8.11
C ALA A 119 -5.44 -6.33 9.08
N ASN A 120 -5.15 -5.98 10.33
CA ASN A 120 -4.83 -6.93 11.39
C ASN A 120 -5.26 -6.45 12.77
N LEU A 121 -5.49 -7.38 13.69
CA LEU A 121 -5.58 -7.07 15.11
C LEU A 121 -4.22 -6.53 15.60
N THR A 122 -4.25 -5.45 16.40
CA THR A 122 -3.05 -4.75 16.85
C THR A 122 -2.05 -5.70 17.51
N GLY A 123 -0.80 -5.70 17.05
CA GLY A 123 0.31 -6.45 17.65
C GLY A 123 0.57 -7.86 17.08
N GLN A 124 -0.23 -8.36 16.15
CA GLN A 124 -0.10 -9.73 15.59
C GLN A 124 0.79 -9.85 14.33
N GLY A 125 1.48 -8.77 13.96
CA GLY A 125 2.27 -8.71 12.73
C GLY A 125 1.40 -8.65 11.47
N GLN A 126 2.04 -8.41 10.32
CA GLN A 126 1.36 -8.35 9.02
C GLN A 126 0.94 -9.75 8.56
N LYS A 127 -0.25 -9.86 7.95
CA LYS A 127 -0.70 -11.06 7.24
C LYS A 127 -0.43 -10.90 5.75
N TYR A 128 0.01 -11.98 5.10
CA TYR A 128 0.46 -11.96 3.70
C TYR A 128 -0.51 -12.64 2.73
N ARG A 129 -1.58 -13.23 3.25
CA ARG A 129 -2.67 -13.87 2.50
C ARG A 129 -3.90 -13.92 3.38
N VAL A 130 -5.08 -14.09 2.78
CA VAL A 130 -6.37 -14.06 3.47
C VAL A 130 -6.49 -15.17 4.51
N GLU A 131 -5.94 -16.34 4.23
CA GLU A 131 -6.04 -17.51 5.11
C GLU A 131 -5.31 -17.35 6.44
N ASP A 132 -4.40 -16.38 6.54
CA ASP A 132 -3.68 -16.08 7.79
C ASP A 132 -4.39 -14.97 8.61
N ILE A 133 -5.47 -14.39 8.10
CA ILE A 133 -6.28 -13.37 8.80
C ILE A 133 -7.20 -14.05 9.82
N GLU A 134 -7.33 -13.43 10.99
CA GLU A 134 -8.17 -13.93 12.07
C GLU A 134 -9.65 -14.05 11.61
N PRO A 135 -10.34 -15.18 11.88
CA PRO A 135 -11.73 -15.39 11.45
C PRO A 135 -12.68 -14.27 11.87
N GLU A 136 -12.52 -13.72 13.07
CA GLU A 136 -13.34 -12.63 13.59
C GLU A 136 -13.19 -11.33 12.78
N VAL A 137 -12.01 -11.13 12.16
CA VAL A 137 -11.76 -9.99 11.27
C VAL A 137 -12.43 -10.23 9.92
N LEU A 138 -12.33 -11.46 9.38
CA LEU A 138 -13.00 -11.84 8.13
C LEU A 138 -14.53 -11.79 8.25
N GLU A 139 -15.07 -12.12 9.42
CA GLU A 139 -16.50 -12.07 9.72
C GLU A 139 -17.03 -10.64 9.95
N ALA A 140 -16.14 -9.66 10.13
CA ALA A 140 -16.49 -8.27 10.39
C ALA A 140 -16.54 -7.38 9.14
N VAL A 141 -16.28 -7.94 7.97
CA VAL A 141 -16.21 -7.18 6.71
C VAL A 141 -17.24 -7.63 5.68
N ASP A 142 -17.57 -6.74 4.75
CA ASP A 142 -18.55 -6.97 3.69
C ASP A 142 -17.90 -7.58 2.43
N LEU A 143 -16.63 -7.28 2.19
CA LEU A 143 -15.86 -7.75 1.03
C LEU A 143 -14.42 -8.12 1.40
N VAL A 144 -13.92 -9.22 0.84
CA VAL A 144 -12.51 -9.59 0.85
C VAL A 144 -12.03 -9.68 -0.60
N VAL A 145 -11.00 -8.92 -0.94
CA VAL A 145 -10.27 -9.10 -2.21
C VAL A 145 -9.17 -10.12 -1.93
N ASP A 146 -9.20 -11.29 -2.56
CA ASP A 146 -8.23 -12.36 -2.33
C ASP A 146 -7.46 -12.67 -3.61
N TYR A 147 -6.31 -12.02 -3.78
CA TYR A 147 -5.38 -12.32 -4.87
C TYR A 147 -4.31 -13.33 -4.48
N GLY A 148 -4.46 -14.00 -3.33
CA GLY A 148 -3.53 -14.98 -2.81
C GLY A 148 -2.34 -14.36 -2.10
N LEU A 149 -1.20 -15.07 -2.17
CA LEU A 149 0.01 -14.73 -1.40
C LEU A 149 0.70 -13.47 -1.93
N GLN A 150 0.99 -12.54 -1.02
CA GLN A 150 1.71 -11.31 -1.31
C GLN A 150 3.14 -11.57 -1.86
N LYS A 151 3.46 -10.92 -2.98
CA LYS A 151 4.72 -10.95 -3.74
C LYS A 151 5.98 -10.83 -2.86
N TRP A 152 5.94 -9.98 -1.83
CA TRP A 152 7.11 -9.67 -1.01
C TRP A 152 7.08 -10.29 0.40
N GLN A 153 6.23 -11.29 0.62
CA GLN A 153 6.05 -11.94 1.94
C GLN A 153 7.37 -12.47 2.54
N LEU A 154 8.32 -12.88 1.71
CA LEU A 154 9.62 -13.43 2.16
C LEU A 154 10.46 -12.43 2.97
N TYR A 155 10.26 -11.13 2.77
CA TYR A 155 10.92 -10.10 3.58
C TYR A 155 10.39 -10.07 5.01
N ARG A 156 9.19 -10.61 5.26
CA ARG A 156 8.50 -10.64 6.56
C ARG A 156 8.40 -9.26 7.23
N LYS A 157 8.31 -8.22 6.40
CA LYS A 157 8.24 -6.81 6.77
C LYS A 157 7.15 -6.11 5.96
N PRO A 158 6.53 -5.04 6.51
CA PRO A 158 5.70 -4.16 5.72
C PRO A 158 6.51 -3.42 4.66
N GLY A 159 5.82 -2.77 3.72
CA GLY A 159 6.46 -1.90 2.74
C GLY A 159 7.30 -0.78 3.37
N SER A 160 8.24 -0.27 2.59
CA SER A 160 9.04 0.90 2.97
C SER A 160 8.14 2.12 3.11
N SER A 161 8.49 3.08 3.98
CA SER A 161 7.75 4.33 4.12
C SER A 161 8.67 5.51 3.80
N PHE A 162 8.21 6.39 2.93
CA PHE A 162 8.99 7.53 2.47
C PHE A 162 8.13 8.79 2.44
N ASP A 163 8.67 9.85 3.03
CA ASP A 163 8.11 11.20 2.99
C ASP A 163 8.60 11.88 1.71
N PHE A 164 7.69 11.99 0.73
CA PHE A 164 7.99 12.64 -0.55
C PHE A 164 7.92 14.16 -0.45
N TYR A 165 7.39 14.74 0.62
CA TYR A 165 7.40 16.20 0.81
C TYR A 165 8.77 16.66 1.32
N ASN A 166 9.28 16.02 2.36
CA ASN A 166 10.61 16.33 2.91
C ASN A 166 11.75 15.51 2.28
N MET A 167 11.43 14.63 1.32
CA MET A 167 12.37 13.70 0.68
C MET A 167 13.16 12.88 1.71
N LYS A 168 12.45 12.23 2.63
CA LYS A 168 13.04 11.54 3.79
C LYS A 168 12.56 10.09 3.89
N LEU A 169 13.51 9.18 4.07
CA LEU A 169 13.19 7.80 4.44
C LEU A 169 12.69 7.74 5.88
N LEU A 170 11.52 7.13 6.07
CA LEU A 170 10.91 6.95 7.39
C LEU A 170 11.10 5.53 7.91
N ARG A 171 11.01 4.52 7.02
CA ARG A 171 11.16 3.11 7.37
C ARG A 171 11.70 2.30 6.20
N VAL A 172 12.70 1.47 6.48
CA VAL A 172 13.14 0.37 5.59
C VAL A 172 12.14 -0.77 5.70
N GLY A 173 11.59 -1.22 4.57
CA GLY A 173 10.61 -2.29 4.51
C GLY A 173 10.92 -3.31 3.42
N ALA A 174 9.93 -4.13 3.07
CA ALA A 174 10.04 -5.11 2.00
C ALA A 174 10.48 -4.47 0.68
N ASN A 175 11.38 -5.15 -0.04
CA ASN A 175 11.91 -4.73 -1.34
C ASN A 175 12.59 -3.33 -1.36
N TYR A 176 13.03 -2.84 -0.19
CA TYR A 176 13.65 -1.53 -0.07
C TYR A 176 14.90 -1.36 -0.94
N GLU A 177 15.69 -2.43 -1.13
CA GLU A 177 16.90 -2.40 -1.94
C GLU A 177 16.64 -1.98 -3.39
N VAL A 178 15.49 -2.38 -3.93
CA VAL A 178 15.04 -2.00 -5.26
C VAL A 178 14.56 -0.55 -5.30
N PHE A 179 13.80 -0.11 -4.29
CA PHE A 179 13.42 1.30 -4.14
C PHE A 179 14.67 2.21 -4.03
N ARG A 180 15.64 1.83 -3.21
CA ARG A 180 16.89 2.56 -2.98
C ARG A 180 17.69 2.77 -4.26
N GLU A 181 17.91 1.71 -5.05
CA GLU A 181 18.64 1.80 -6.32
C GLU A 181 17.98 2.81 -7.27
N ARG A 182 16.65 2.77 -7.35
CA ARG A 182 15.88 3.65 -8.23
C ARG A 182 15.88 5.10 -7.76
N MET A 183 15.77 5.33 -6.45
CA MET A 183 15.89 6.68 -5.87
C MET A 183 17.26 7.30 -6.15
N GLN A 184 18.33 6.49 -6.08
CA GLN A 184 19.66 6.94 -6.49
C GLN A 184 19.70 7.30 -7.98
N LYS A 185 19.14 6.44 -8.84
CA LYS A 185 19.19 6.61 -10.29
C LYS A 185 18.35 7.77 -10.82
N TRP A 186 17.16 8.00 -10.26
CA TRP A 186 16.16 8.92 -10.82
C TRP A 186 15.94 10.20 -10.00
N ALA A 187 16.29 10.15 -8.72
CA ALA A 187 16.23 11.30 -7.82
C ALA A 187 17.61 11.75 -7.33
N GLY A 188 18.70 11.08 -7.72
CA GLY A 188 20.05 11.41 -7.26
C GLY A 188 20.23 11.19 -5.75
N MET A 189 19.29 10.52 -5.09
CA MET A 189 19.26 10.40 -3.64
C MET A 189 20.06 9.19 -3.17
N VAL A 190 21.04 9.43 -2.31
CA VAL A 190 21.80 8.36 -1.66
C VAL A 190 21.12 7.99 -0.35
N LEU A 191 20.37 6.89 -0.36
CA LEU A 191 19.70 6.35 0.81
C LEU A 191 20.56 5.27 1.50
N PRO A 192 20.42 5.06 2.83
CA PRO A 192 21.19 4.04 3.56
C PRO A 192 20.91 2.64 3.02
N GLU A 193 21.87 1.71 3.12
CA GLU A 193 21.68 0.32 2.70
C GLU A 193 20.79 -0.45 3.69
N ASP A 194 20.04 -1.46 3.23
CA ASP A 194 19.37 -2.40 4.12
C ASP A 194 20.43 -3.30 4.79
N PRO A 195 20.51 -3.33 6.14
CA PRO A 195 21.46 -4.22 6.82
C PRO A 195 21.20 -5.71 6.55
N GLU A 196 19.96 -6.10 6.24
CA GLU A 196 19.54 -7.48 6.04
C GLU A 196 19.55 -7.92 4.57
N HIS A 197 19.18 -7.03 3.64
CA HIS A 197 19.05 -7.34 2.21
C HIS A 197 20.04 -6.55 1.36
N LYS A 198 21.31 -6.96 1.40
CA LYS A 198 22.40 -6.33 0.64
C LYS A 198 22.35 -6.74 -0.83
N THR A 199 22.62 -5.80 -1.74
CA THR A 199 22.59 -6.05 -3.20
C THR A 199 23.93 -6.47 -3.77
N ASN A 200 25.03 -6.18 -3.06
CA ASN A 200 26.37 -6.48 -3.54
C ASN A 200 26.76 -7.93 -3.24
N GLY A 201 27.34 -8.62 -4.23
CA GLY A 201 27.90 -9.98 -4.05
C GLY A 201 26.91 -11.14 -4.18
N VAL A 202 25.67 -10.90 -4.63
CA VAL A 202 24.71 -11.96 -4.93
C VAL A 202 25.19 -12.75 -6.16
N LYS A 203 25.62 -14.00 -5.96
CA LYS A 203 25.97 -14.91 -7.06
C LYS A 203 24.71 -15.62 -7.55
N PRO A 204 24.46 -15.67 -8.86
CA PRO A 204 23.33 -16.46 -9.38
C PRO A 204 23.54 -17.93 -9.04
N VAL A 205 22.57 -18.52 -8.34
CA VAL A 205 22.49 -19.97 -8.14
C VAL A 205 21.62 -20.51 -9.26
N GLY A 206 22.25 -20.97 -10.34
CA GLY A 206 21.55 -21.65 -11.42
C GLY A 206 21.18 -23.06 -10.98
N ILE A 207 19.89 -23.39 -11.00
CA ILE A 207 19.43 -24.78 -11.00
C ILE A 207 19.03 -25.10 -12.43
N SER A 208 19.86 -25.87 -13.12
CA SER A 208 19.46 -26.51 -14.37
C SER A 208 18.55 -27.69 -14.02
N ILE A 209 17.26 -27.56 -14.32
CA ILE A 209 16.37 -28.71 -14.40
C ILE A 209 16.64 -29.38 -15.74
N ASN A 210 17.32 -30.53 -15.72
CA ASN A 210 17.41 -31.39 -16.89
C ASN A 210 15.99 -31.90 -17.18
N ALA A 211 15.47 -31.55 -18.35
CA ALA A 211 14.22 -32.08 -18.88
C ALA A 211 14.37 -33.56 -19.27
#